data_AF-A0A971HKB7-F1
#
_entry.id   AF-A0A971HKB7-F1
#
_cell.length_a   1.000
_cell.length_b   1.000
_cell.length_c   1.000
_cell.angle_alpha   90.00
_cell.angle_beta   90.00
_cell.angle_gamma   90.00
#
_symmetry.space_group_name_H-M   'P 1'
#
loop_
_entity.id
_entity.type
_entity.pdbx_description
1 polymer ?
#
loop_
_entity_poly.entity_id
_entity_poly.type
_entity_poly.pdbx_seq_one_letter_code
_entity_poly.pdbx_strand_id
1 'polypeptide(L)'
;MANYKLRRYDKVLAWFFGLMILLFLILAFTSEAFFNWAYDRHQNQLSWYIRPLFLIPYCYFAYKRSWAGILGTMFVLLTSMFWFPKPEVVSEQVKLFLEMEKEYLTGHWGIGKILLSSLVPFSLAALAMAFWKRSIWIGVAVLIKEVIL
;
A
#
# COMPACT_ATOMS: atom_id res chain seq x y z
N MET A 1 -1.03 28.25 8.02
CA MET A 1 -1.88 27.76 9.14
C MET A 1 -2.84 26.72 8.57
N ALA A 2 -2.82 25.48 9.05
CA ALA A 2 -3.81 24.47 8.63
C ALA A 2 -5.17 24.82 9.25
N ASN A 3 -6.22 24.88 8.43
CA ASN A 3 -7.56 25.28 8.81
C ASN A 3 -8.11 24.37 9.92
N TYR A 4 -8.39 24.93 11.10
CA TYR A 4 -8.74 24.19 12.34
C TYR A 4 -9.92 23.22 12.15
N LYS A 5 -10.85 23.52 11.21
CA LYS A 5 -11.97 22.64 10.86
C LYS A 5 -11.56 21.30 10.24
N LEU A 6 -10.52 21.26 9.40
CA LEU A 6 -10.07 20.01 8.75
C LEU A 6 -9.45 19.03 9.76
N ARG A 7 -8.82 19.56 10.82
CA ARG A 7 -8.23 18.76 11.90
C ARG A 7 -9.28 18.03 12.75
N ARG A 8 -10.51 18.53 12.81
CA ARG A 8 -11.62 17.88 13.54
C ARG A 8 -12.04 16.58 12.88
N TYR A 9 -12.11 16.55 11.55
CA TYR A 9 -12.50 15.36 10.79
C TYR A 9 -11.35 14.39 10.54
N ASP A 10 -10.10 14.83 10.64
CA ASP A 10 -8.91 13.99 10.42
C ASP A 10 -8.97 12.68 11.22
N LYS A 11 -9.30 12.72 12.52
CA LYS A 11 -9.38 11.50 13.32
C LYS A 11 -10.54 10.58 12.92
N VAL A 12 -11.70 11.15 12.60
CA VAL A 12 -12.89 10.39 12.21
C VAL A 12 -12.65 9.70 10.86
N LEU A 13 -12.09 10.43 9.90
CA LEU A 13 -11.72 9.88 8.59
C LEU A 13 -10.58 8.88 8.69
N ALA A 14 -9.62 9.08 9.60
CA ALA A 14 -8.58 8.09 9.88
C ALA A 14 -9.18 6.76 10.36
N TRP A 15 -10.13 6.80 11.30
CA TRP A 15 -10.84 5.59 11.74
C TRP A 15 -11.62 4.93 10.60
N PHE A 16 -12.31 5.73 9.79
CA PHE A 16 -13.03 5.23 8.61
C PHE A 16 -12.09 4.49 7.64
N PHE A 17 -10.98 5.10 7.23
CA PHE A 17 -10.01 4.46 6.35
C PHE A 17 -9.33 3.26 7.01
N GLY A 18 -9.01 3.33 8.30
CA GLY A 18 -8.46 2.21 9.06
C GLY A 18 -9.41 1.00 9.06
N LEU A 19 -10.70 1.22 9.26
CA LEU A 19 -11.71 0.16 9.18
C LEU A 19 -11.84 -0.40 7.76
N MET A 20 -11.79 0.45 6.73
CA MET A 20 -11.84 0.02 5.34
C MET A 20 -10.61 -0.81 4.95
N ILE A 21 -9.42 -0.44 5.42
CA ILE A 21 -8.18 -1.24 5.24
C ILE A 21 -8.34 -2.59 5.94
N LEU A 22 -8.81 -2.61 7.19
CA LEU A 22 -9.03 -3.84 7.92
C LEU A 22 -10.03 -4.76 7.20
N LEU A 23 -11.16 -4.22 6.75
CA LEU A 23 -12.15 -4.95 5.97
C LEU A 23 -11.55 -5.49 4.67
N PHE A 24 -10.78 -4.67 3.95
CA PHE A 24 -10.08 -5.11 2.73
C PHE A 24 -9.14 -6.28 3.00
N LEU A 25 -8.32 -6.21 4.06
CA LEU A 25 -7.40 -7.28 4.42
C LEU A 25 -8.16 -8.56 4.81
N ILE A 26 -9.23 -8.44 5.59
CA ILE A 26 -10.07 -9.60 5.93
C ILE A 26 -10.61 -10.24 4.65
N LEU A 27 -11.23 -9.48 3.76
CA LEU A 27 -11.75 -10.01 2.50
C LEU A 27 -10.64 -10.65 1.63
N ALA A 28 -9.47 -10.00 1.54
CA ALA A 28 -8.34 -10.52 0.77
C ALA A 28 -7.80 -11.84 1.28
N PHE A 29 -7.79 -12.06 2.61
CA PHE A 29 -7.24 -13.28 3.21
C PHE A 29 -8.27 -14.36 3.55
N THR A 30 -9.57 -14.03 3.64
CA THR A 30 -10.61 -14.99 4.04
C THR A 30 -11.61 -15.32 2.94
N SER A 31 -11.71 -14.52 1.88
CA SER A 31 -12.63 -14.78 0.76
C SER A 31 -11.85 -15.18 -0.49
N GLU A 32 -11.88 -16.46 -0.83
CA GLU A 32 -11.26 -16.98 -2.05
C GLU A 32 -11.81 -16.30 -3.31
N ALA A 33 -13.14 -16.06 -3.33
CA ALA A 33 -13.79 -15.37 -4.45
C ALA A 33 -13.26 -13.94 -4.63
N PHE A 34 -13.12 -13.18 -3.53
CA PHE A 34 -12.58 -11.82 -3.58
C PHE A 34 -11.09 -11.83 -3.95
N PHE A 35 -10.30 -12.73 -3.36
CA PHE A 35 -8.88 -12.88 -3.67
C PHE A 35 -8.65 -13.18 -5.15
N ASN A 36 -9.32 -14.19 -5.71
CA ASN A 36 -9.19 -14.55 -7.12
C ASN A 36 -9.67 -13.41 -8.04
N TRP A 37 -10.77 -12.74 -7.70
CA TRP A 37 -11.28 -11.59 -8.46
C TRP A 37 -10.30 -10.41 -8.50
N ALA A 38 -9.64 -10.12 -7.37
CA ALA A 38 -8.64 -9.07 -7.26
C ALA A 38 -7.33 -9.48 -7.97
N TYR A 39 -6.91 -10.73 -7.84
CA TYR A 39 -5.73 -11.30 -8.47
C TYR A 39 -5.81 -11.25 -10.01
N ASP A 40 -6.95 -11.62 -10.59
CA ASP A 40 -7.21 -11.53 -12.04
C ASP A 40 -7.04 -10.10 -12.58
N ARG A 41 -7.38 -9.09 -11.77
CA ARG A 41 -7.20 -7.67 -12.13
C ARG A 41 -5.79 -7.18 -11.85
N HIS A 42 -5.11 -7.76 -10.87
CA HIS A 42 -3.72 -7.41 -10.55
C HIS A 42 -2.74 -7.73 -11.67
N GLN A 43 -3.12 -8.65 -12.57
CA GLN A 43 -2.41 -8.92 -13.83
C GLN A 43 -2.25 -7.68 -14.71
N ASN A 44 -3.08 -6.65 -14.52
CA ASN A 44 -2.96 -5.39 -15.22
C ASN A 44 -1.81 -4.55 -14.63
N GLN A 45 -0.71 -4.45 -15.38
CA GLN A 45 0.50 -3.73 -14.96
C GLN A 45 0.28 -2.22 -14.76
N LEU A 46 -0.81 -1.63 -15.28
CA LEU A 46 -1.17 -0.24 -14.95
C LEU A 46 -1.34 -0.07 -13.44
N SER A 47 -1.87 -1.09 -12.74
CA SER A 47 -1.95 -1.09 -11.28
C SER A 47 -0.56 -1.00 -10.62
N TRP A 48 0.46 -1.59 -11.22
CA TRP A 48 1.83 -1.59 -10.69
C TRP A 48 2.50 -0.23 -10.88
N TYR A 49 2.31 0.40 -12.03
CA TYR A 49 2.90 1.71 -12.32
C TYR A 49 2.31 2.84 -11.49
N ILE A 50 1.02 2.78 -11.13
CA ILE A 50 0.40 3.82 -10.29
C ILE A 50 0.77 3.69 -8.82
N ARG A 51 1.15 2.49 -8.33
CA ARG A 51 1.45 2.25 -6.91
C ARG A 51 2.56 3.16 -6.37
N PRO A 52 3.73 3.28 -7.02
CA PRO A 52 4.78 4.22 -6.58
C PRO A 52 4.32 5.67 -6.52
N LEU A 53 3.37 6.09 -7.38
CA LEU A 53 2.88 7.46 -7.39
C LEU A 53 2.12 7.82 -6.11
N PHE A 54 1.53 6.85 -5.41
CA PHE A 54 0.86 7.08 -4.13
C PHE A 54 1.82 7.39 -2.98
N LEU A 55 3.12 7.13 -3.12
CA LEU A 55 4.11 7.55 -2.14
C LEU A 55 4.19 9.09 -2.05
N ILE A 56 3.88 9.80 -3.14
CA ILE A 56 3.90 11.27 -3.17
C ILE A 56 2.83 11.86 -2.22
N PRO A 57 1.52 11.58 -2.38
CA PRO A 57 0.51 12.04 -1.43
C PRO A 57 0.72 11.46 -0.03
N TYR A 58 1.22 10.22 0.10
CA TYR A 58 1.51 9.61 1.40
C TYR A 58 2.54 10.44 2.19
N CYS A 59 3.68 10.75 1.56
CA CYS A 59 4.72 11.61 2.13
C CYS A 59 4.22 13.03 2.41
N TYR A 60 3.42 13.60 1.52
CA TYR A 60 2.81 14.92 1.71
C TYR A 60 1.92 14.95 2.96
N PHE A 61 1.02 13.98 3.13
CA PHE A 61 0.13 13.91 4.28
C PHE A 61 0.88 13.57 5.58
N ALA A 62 1.93 12.76 5.51
CA ALA A 62 2.86 12.56 6.62
C ALA A 62 3.53 13.87 7.05
N TYR A 63 4.03 14.67 6.11
CA TYR A 63 4.60 15.99 6.38
C TYR A 63 3.57 16.96 6.98
N LYS A 64 2.32 16.91 6.51
CA LYS A 64 1.20 17.69 7.05
C LYS A 64 0.66 17.15 8.39
N ARG A 65 1.14 16.00 8.85
CA ARG A 65 0.69 15.31 10.07
C ARG A 65 -0.81 14.98 10.07
N SER A 66 -1.32 14.54 8.92
CA SER A 66 -2.73 14.13 8.74
C SER A 66 -2.83 12.61 8.77
N TRP A 67 -3.48 12.06 9.81
CA TRP A 67 -3.71 10.62 9.90
C TRP A 67 -4.69 10.14 8.84
N ALA A 68 -5.72 10.95 8.53
CA ALA A 68 -6.67 10.63 7.47
C ALA A 68 -5.98 10.56 6.11
N GLY A 69 -5.07 11.48 5.82
CA GLY A 69 -4.34 11.49 4.57
C GLY A 69 -3.39 10.31 4.41
N ILE A 70 -2.67 9.94 5.48
CA ILE A 70 -1.79 8.75 5.50
C ILE A 70 -2.62 7.48 5.26
N LEU A 71 -3.66 7.24 6.06
CA LEU A 71 -4.48 6.02 5.95
C LEU A 71 -5.33 6.01 4.67
N GLY A 72 -5.85 7.15 4.23
CA GLY A 72 -6.58 7.26 2.97
C GLY A 72 -5.70 6.95 1.77
N THR A 73 -4.45 7.43 1.76
CA THR A 73 -3.49 7.10 0.70
C THR A 73 -3.09 5.63 0.74
N MET A 74 -2.90 5.06 1.94
CA MET A 74 -2.64 3.63 2.11
C MET A 74 -3.81 2.78 1.59
N PHE A 75 -5.05 3.17 1.89
CA PHE A 75 -6.24 2.48 1.40
C PHE A 75 -6.32 2.51 -0.13
N VAL A 76 -6.06 3.67 -0.74
CA VAL A 76 -5.97 3.81 -2.20
C VAL A 76 -4.86 2.95 -2.79
N LEU A 77 -3.66 2.94 -2.18
CA LEU A 77 -2.53 2.10 -2.60
C LEU A 77 -2.89 0.60 -2.59
N LEU A 78 -3.53 0.13 -1.52
CA LEU A 78 -3.93 -1.28 -1.40
C LEU A 78 -5.00 -1.65 -2.43
N THR A 79 -6.03 -0.81 -2.57
CA THR A 79 -7.15 -1.09 -3.47
C THR A 79 -6.80 -0.91 -4.94
N SER A 80 -5.73 -0.17 -5.27
CA SER A 80 -5.28 0.05 -6.65
C SER A 80 -4.98 -1.23 -7.43
N MET A 81 -4.77 -2.34 -6.72
CA MET A 81 -4.60 -3.70 -7.26
C MET A 81 -5.69 -4.09 -8.27
N PHE A 82 -6.92 -3.64 -8.04
CA PHE A 82 -8.09 -4.10 -8.78
C PHE A 82 -8.90 -2.96 -9.43
N TRP A 83 -8.32 -1.77 -9.55
CA TRP A 83 -8.99 -0.62 -10.20
C TRP A 83 -9.13 -0.79 -11.72
N PHE A 84 -8.21 -1.54 -12.32
CA PHE A 84 -8.19 -1.78 -13.76
C PHE A 84 -8.87 -3.10 -14.11
N PRO A 85 -9.44 -3.23 -15.32
CA PRO A 85 -10.07 -4.47 -15.75
C PRO A 85 -9.03 -5.59 -15.89
N LYS A 86 -9.51 -6.83 -15.81
CA LYS A 86 -8.74 -8.02 -16.17
C LYS A 86 -8.20 -7.84 -17.60
N PRO A 87 -6.89 -7.95 -17.82
CA PRO A 87 -6.32 -7.82 -19.16
C PRO A 87 -6.76 -8.99 -20.06
N GLU A 88 -6.97 -8.72 -21.35
CA GLU A 88 -7.29 -9.76 -22.34
C GLU A 88 -6.08 -10.63 -22.67
N VAL A 89 -4.87 -10.07 -22.59
CA VAL A 89 -3.60 -10.75 -22.85
C VAL A 89 -2.64 -10.48 -21.71
N VAL A 90 -2.07 -11.55 -21.16
CA VAL A 90 -1.05 -11.49 -20.11
C VAL A 90 0.25 -12.06 -20.65
N SER A 91 1.34 -11.29 -20.55
CA SER A 91 2.66 -11.77 -20.93
C SER A 91 3.12 -12.90 -20.01
N GLU A 92 3.92 -13.81 -20.54
CA GLU A 92 4.36 -14.98 -19.78
C GLU A 92 5.17 -14.60 -18.53
N GLN A 93 5.96 -13.52 -18.63
CA GLN A 93 6.70 -12.97 -17.50
C GLN A 93 5.76 -12.52 -16.35
N VAL A 94 4.64 -11.87 -16.67
CA VAL A 94 3.67 -11.41 -15.66
C VAL A 94 2.99 -12.60 -14.99
N LYS A 95 2.65 -13.66 -15.75
CA LYS A 95 2.08 -14.88 -15.17
C LYS A 95 3.05 -15.53 -14.19
N LEU A 96 4.29 -15.77 -14.61
CA LEU A 96 5.32 -16.39 -13.77
C LEU A 96 5.58 -15.59 -12.48
N PHE A 97 5.65 -14.25 -12.59
CA PHE A 97 5.80 -13.39 -11.42
C PHE A 97 4.61 -13.53 -10.45
N LEU A 98 3.39 -13.51 -10.97
CA LEU A 98 2.19 -13.58 -10.13
C LEU A 98 1.94 -14.99 -9.57
N GLU A 99 2.34 -16.04 -10.27
CA GLU A 99 2.31 -17.40 -9.74
C GLU A 99 3.28 -17.53 -8.56
N MET A 100 4.49 -17.00 -8.71
CA MET A 100 5.46 -16.89 -7.61
C MET A 100 4.92 -16.05 -6.45
N GLU A 101 4.29 -14.90 -6.70
CA GLU A 101 3.67 -14.07 -5.65
C GLU A 101 2.55 -14.83 -4.93
N LYS A 102 1.70 -15.54 -5.67
CA LYS A 102 0.61 -16.33 -5.10
C LYS A 102 1.15 -17.46 -4.23
N GLU A 103 2.12 -18.22 -4.73
CA GLU A 103 2.79 -19.28 -3.96
C GLU A 103 3.48 -18.71 -2.72
N TYR A 104 4.18 -17.58 -2.86
CA TYR A 104 4.76 -16.88 -1.73
C TYR A 104 3.70 -16.54 -0.71
N LEU A 105 2.56 -15.95 -1.08
CA LEU A 105 1.52 -15.55 -0.12
C LEU A 105 0.82 -16.74 0.55
N THR A 106 0.44 -17.77 -0.21
CA THR A 106 -0.33 -18.93 0.28
C THR A 106 0.51 -20.01 0.94
N GLY A 107 1.82 -20.02 0.71
CA GLY A 107 2.75 -20.97 1.31
C GLY A 107 2.94 -20.77 2.82
N HIS A 108 3.71 -21.66 3.44
CA HIS A 108 3.97 -21.67 4.88
C HIS A 108 4.59 -20.34 5.39
N TRP A 109 4.05 -19.82 6.49
CA TRP A 109 4.52 -18.59 7.14
C TRP A 109 5.53 -18.90 8.26
N GLY A 110 6.79 -19.10 7.86
CA GLY A 110 7.91 -19.20 8.80
C GLY A 110 8.42 -17.82 9.24
N ILE A 111 9.31 -17.81 10.26
CA ILE A 111 9.89 -16.58 10.82
C ILE A 111 10.57 -15.72 9.75
N GLY A 112 11.32 -16.34 8.83
CA GLY A 112 12.00 -15.60 7.75
C GLY A 112 11.03 -14.86 6.83
N LYS A 113 9.93 -15.50 6.44
CA LYS A 113 8.88 -14.89 5.60
C LYS A 113 8.18 -13.74 6.31
N ILE A 114 7.89 -13.91 7.61
CA ILE A 114 7.31 -12.86 8.45
C ILE A 114 8.24 -11.65 8.51
N LEU A 115 9.53 -11.86 8.77
CA LEU A 115 10.52 -10.77 8.83
C LEU A 115 10.63 -10.04 7.49
N LEU A 116 10.74 -10.79 6.40
CA LEU A 116 10.84 -10.23 5.04
C LEU A 116 9.58 -9.44 4.68
N SER A 117 8.39 -10.00 4.89
CA SER A 117 7.11 -9.33 4.63
C SER A 117 6.92 -8.09 5.51
N SER A 118 7.47 -8.10 6.73
CA SER A 118 7.40 -6.96 7.67
C SER A 118 8.30 -5.79 7.27
N LEU A 119 9.27 -5.98 6.37
CA LEU A 119 10.10 -4.89 5.88
C LEU A 119 9.27 -3.82 5.17
N VAL A 120 8.24 -4.21 4.44
CA VAL A 120 7.35 -3.29 3.70
C VAL A 120 6.55 -2.36 4.64
N PRO A 121 5.76 -2.85 5.62
CA PRO A 121 5.06 -1.95 6.54
C PRO A 121 6.05 -1.16 7.42
N PHE A 122 7.21 -1.74 7.77
CA PHE A 122 8.23 -1.03 8.52
C PHE A 122 8.84 0.13 7.72
N SER A 123 9.13 -0.07 6.43
CA SER A 123 9.70 0.95 5.56
C SER A 123 8.71 2.09 5.32
N LEU A 124 7.43 1.78 5.07
CA LEU A 124 6.36 2.78 4.95
C LEU A 124 6.13 3.55 6.26
N ALA A 125 6.26 2.90 7.41
CA ALA A 125 6.19 3.57 8.71
C ALA A 125 7.41 4.49 8.93
N ALA A 126 8.62 4.02 8.60
CA ALA A 126 9.84 4.82 8.67
C ALA A 126 9.78 6.05 7.75
N LEU A 127 9.28 5.88 6.53
CA LEU A 127 9.05 6.94 5.56
C LEU A 127 8.06 7.98 6.10
N ALA A 128 6.91 7.55 6.60
CA ALA A 128 5.94 8.45 7.23
C ALA A 128 6.56 9.21 8.41
N MET A 129 7.29 8.52 9.31
CA MET A 129 7.96 9.15 10.44
C MET A 129 9.01 10.19 10.02
N ALA A 130 9.79 9.94 8.97
CA ALA A 130 10.79 10.86 8.46
C ALA A 130 10.16 12.19 8.01
N PHE A 131 9.11 12.10 7.19
CA PHE A 131 8.36 13.28 6.73
C PHE A 131 7.57 13.95 7.87
N TRP A 132 7.04 13.17 8.83
CA TRP A 132 6.34 13.69 10.02
C TRP A 132 7.25 14.54 10.92
N LYS A 133 8.52 14.13 11.05
CA LYS A 133 9.58 14.89 11.75
C LYS A 133 10.11 16.06 10.90
N ARG A 134 9.58 16.28 9.68
CA ARG A 134 10.00 17.30 8.70
C ARG A 134 11.46 17.19 8.28
N SER A 135 12.06 16.02 8.41
CA SER A 135 13.41 15.78 7.90
C SER A 135 13.34 15.35 6.44
N ILE A 136 13.31 16.32 5.53
CA ILE A 136 13.21 16.09 4.09
C ILE A 136 14.38 15.23 3.59
N TRP A 137 15.59 15.45 4.11
CA TRP A 137 16.78 14.68 3.77
C TRP A 137 16.70 13.20 4.17
N ILE A 138 16.14 12.89 5.35
CA ILE A 138 15.91 11.50 5.76
C ILE A 138 14.79 10.88 4.91
N GLY A 139 13.74 11.64 4.60
CA GLY A 139 12.66 11.18 3.72
C GLY A 139 13.15 10.81 2.32
N VAL A 140 13.99 11.65 1.72
CA VAL A 140 14.62 11.37 0.42
C VAL A 140 15.56 10.16 0.50
N ALA A 141 16.35 10.02 1.57
CA ALA A 141 17.23 8.86 1.76
C ALA A 141 16.46 7.53 1.89
N VAL A 142 15.29 7.53 2.55
CA VAL A 142 14.42 6.34 2.64
C VAL A 142 13.79 6.02 1.29
N LEU A 143 13.29 7.03 0.56
CA LEU A 143 12.73 6.83 -0.80
C LEU A 143 13.76 6.23 -1.76
N ILE A 144 15.01 6.74 -1.74
CA ILE A 144 16.08 6.20 -2.59
C ILE A 144 16.36 4.73 -2.24
N LYS A 145 16.34 4.35 -0.97
CA LYS A 145 16.52 2.95 -0.56
C LYS A 145 15.37 2.05 -1.01
N GLU A 146 14.13 2.53 -0.99
CA GLU A 146 12.98 1.76 -1.50
C GLU A 146 13.00 1.55 -3.02
N VAL A 147 13.69 2.41 -3.77
CA VAL A 147 13.85 2.26 -5.23
C VAL A 147 15.03 1.35 -5.61
N ILE A 148 15.98 1.13 -4.68
CA ILE A 148 17.22 0.35 -4.91
C ILE A 148 17.15 -1.07 -4.32
N LEU A 149 16.19 -1.35 -3.43
CA LEU A 149 15.87 -2.68 -2.90
C LEU A 149 14.89 -3.43 -3.83
#